data_AF-A0A482ZBT1-F1
#
_entry.id   AF-A0A482ZBT1-F1
#
_cell.length_a   1.000
_cell.length_b   1.000
_cell.length_c   1.000
_cell.angle_alpha   90.00
_cell.angle_beta   90.00
_cell.angle_gamma   90.00
#
_symmetry.space_group_name_H-M   'P 1'
#
loop_
_entity.id
_entity.type
_entity.pdbx_description
1 polymer ?
#
loop_
_entity_poly.entity_id
_entity_poly.type
_entity_poly.pdbx_seq_one_letter_code
_entity_poly.pdbx_strand_id
1 'polypeptide(L)'
;MKIGKLVKTHIEKINLFCENEESAFKELLNPEYCKDTFGINYPFYEEVNLIDDKLHRRYYTTTYTVRGKAVRITNHWFPEHHDSFLKYLLSKKIINYKDLEQLNANEQETKHCIRNPRKNTRYKGNAIGNSSNLLVRNILSNLGLEQFNKDDWLKTKKYFDNSCAYCGNKDSLIMEHAIPINKELLGEHKLGNIVPSCKKCNVKKGNKRFDNFLDDNKKIEYIRQYMDEKNYVPLGDNEQVRAILEMAYEEVSIVSKRYIAILNGLSYKQQENT
;
A
#
# COMPACT_ATOMS: atom_id res chain seq x y z
N MET A 1 -5.01 -8.81 -0.77
CA MET A 1 -5.75 -8.12 -1.83
C MET A 1 -6.28 -6.80 -1.29
N LYS A 2 -6.27 -5.67 -2.03
CA LYS A 2 -6.85 -4.41 -1.51
C LYS A 2 -8.34 -4.62 -1.17
N ILE A 3 -8.81 -4.12 -0.02
CA ILE A 3 -10.18 -4.35 0.47
C ILE A 3 -11.27 -3.99 -0.55
N GLY A 4 -11.18 -2.83 -1.22
CA GLY A 4 -12.16 -2.46 -2.24
C GLY A 4 -12.20 -3.43 -3.43
N LYS A 5 -11.07 -4.05 -3.78
CA LYS A 5 -11.03 -5.13 -4.79
C LYS A 5 -11.65 -6.42 -4.24
N LEU A 6 -11.33 -6.78 -2.99
CA LEU A 6 -11.90 -7.95 -2.30
C LEU A 6 -13.43 -7.86 -2.25
N VAL A 7 -13.97 -6.71 -1.83
CA VAL A 7 -15.41 -6.45 -1.80
C VAL A 7 -15.99 -6.63 -3.19
N LYS A 8 -15.47 -5.90 -4.20
CA LYS A 8 -15.94 -5.99 -5.59
C LYS A 8 -15.97 -7.40 -6.16
N THR A 9 -14.97 -8.22 -5.86
CA THR A 9 -14.91 -9.61 -6.32
C THR A 9 -16.00 -10.50 -5.70
N HIS A 10 -16.52 -10.14 -4.53
CA HIS A 10 -17.51 -10.94 -3.79
C HIS A 10 -18.93 -10.37 -3.85
N ILE A 11 -19.15 -9.19 -4.46
CA ILE A 11 -20.47 -8.56 -4.57
C ILE A 11 -21.50 -9.54 -5.16
N GLU A 12 -21.20 -10.20 -6.27
CA GLU A 12 -22.17 -11.11 -6.92
C GLU A 12 -22.55 -12.29 -6.02
N LYS A 13 -21.60 -12.82 -5.24
CA LYS A 13 -21.89 -13.91 -4.30
C LYS A 13 -22.72 -13.43 -3.11
N ILE A 14 -22.45 -12.21 -2.62
CA ILE A 14 -23.24 -11.59 -1.56
C ILE A 14 -24.66 -11.30 -2.06
N ASN A 15 -24.81 -10.77 -3.28
CA ASN A 15 -26.11 -10.55 -3.92
C ASN A 15 -26.90 -11.86 -3.99
N LEU A 16 -26.29 -12.93 -4.50
CA LEU A 16 -26.91 -14.25 -4.58
C LEU A 16 -27.32 -14.80 -3.20
N PHE A 17 -26.48 -14.59 -2.18
CA PHE A 17 -26.82 -14.95 -0.80
C PHE A 17 -28.05 -14.17 -0.29
N CYS A 18 -28.10 -12.86 -0.55
CA CYS A 18 -29.22 -11.99 -0.16
C CYS A 18 -30.52 -12.30 -0.92
N GLU A 19 -30.45 -12.81 -2.15
CA GLU A 19 -31.63 -13.32 -2.85
C GLU A 19 -32.25 -14.52 -2.13
N ASN A 20 -31.40 -15.40 -1.57
CA ASN A 20 -31.84 -16.62 -0.90
C ASN A 20 -32.21 -16.41 0.58
N GLU A 21 -31.67 -15.39 1.25
CA GLU A 21 -31.90 -15.12 2.67
C GLU A 21 -32.37 -13.67 2.90
N GLU A 22 -33.66 -13.50 3.18
CA GLU A 22 -34.28 -12.17 3.32
C GLU A 22 -33.72 -11.36 4.50
N SER A 23 -33.41 -12.01 5.62
CA SER A 23 -32.79 -11.38 6.79
C SER A 23 -31.45 -10.75 6.45
N ALA A 24 -30.63 -11.42 5.64
CA ALA A 24 -29.31 -10.94 5.27
C ALA A 24 -29.36 -9.63 4.48
N PHE A 25 -30.32 -9.47 3.57
CA PHE A 25 -30.46 -8.22 2.83
C PHE A 25 -30.85 -7.05 3.74
N LYS A 26 -31.78 -7.29 4.69
CA LYS A 26 -32.19 -6.27 5.67
C LYS A 26 -31.06 -5.89 6.62
N GLU A 27 -30.25 -6.86 7.05
CA GLU A 27 -29.05 -6.65 7.86
C GLU A 27 -28.05 -5.72 7.14
N LEU A 28 -27.81 -5.94 5.85
CA LEU A 28 -26.86 -5.16 5.06
C LEU A 28 -27.36 -3.75 4.67
N LEU A 29 -28.65 -3.47 4.81
CA LEU A 29 -29.21 -2.11 4.75
C LEU A 29 -29.12 -1.36 6.09
N ASN A 30 -28.82 -2.06 7.19
CA ASN A 30 -28.77 -1.46 8.52
C ASN A 30 -27.34 -0.94 8.83
N PRO A 31 -27.16 0.37 9.05
CA PRO A 31 -25.84 0.94 9.35
C PRO A 31 -25.26 0.44 10.69
N GLU A 32 -26.08 0.17 11.69
CA GLU A 32 -25.62 -0.31 13.00
C GLU A 32 -25.07 -1.74 12.89
N TYR A 33 -25.81 -2.61 12.20
CA TYR A 33 -25.33 -3.95 11.86
C TYR A 33 -24.03 -3.90 11.04
N CYS A 34 -23.92 -3.01 10.06
CA CYS A 34 -22.73 -2.87 9.23
C CYS A 34 -21.53 -2.33 10.02
N LYS A 35 -21.76 -1.46 11.00
CA LYS A 35 -20.73 -0.99 11.92
C LYS A 35 -20.23 -2.10 12.81
N ASP A 36 -21.12 -2.89 13.40
CA ASP A 36 -20.74 -4.01 14.26
C ASP A 36 -20.07 -5.14 13.48
N THR A 37 -20.54 -5.40 12.25
CA THR A 37 -20.06 -6.51 11.41
C THR A 37 -18.75 -6.17 10.69
N PHE A 38 -18.62 -4.96 10.14
CA PHE A 38 -17.51 -4.58 9.28
C PHE A 38 -16.65 -3.41 9.82
N GLY A 39 -17.14 -2.65 10.80
CA GLY A 39 -16.52 -1.42 11.26
C GLY A 39 -16.85 -0.18 10.43
N ILE A 40 -17.78 -0.27 9.47
CA ILE A 40 -18.14 0.84 8.58
C ILE A 40 -19.31 1.65 9.14
N ASN A 41 -19.24 2.98 9.01
CA ASN A 41 -20.30 3.88 9.50
C ASN A 41 -21.47 4.08 8.51
N TYR A 42 -21.48 3.34 7.41
CA TYR A 42 -22.49 3.44 6.36
C TYR A 42 -23.06 2.05 6.10
N PRO A 43 -24.35 1.93 5.72
CA PRO A 43 -24.90 0.64 5.36
C PRO A 43 -24.16 0.07 4.14
N PHE A 44 -24.06 -1.25 4.07
CA PHE A 44 -23.37 -1.94 2.98
C PHE A 44 -24.10 -1.67 1.66
N TYR A 45 -25.42 -1.83 1.66
CA TYR A 45 -26.31 -1.41 0.59
C TYR A 45 -26.99 -0.10 0.92
N GLU A 46 -27.26 0.70 -0.10
CA GLU A 46 -28.21 1.82 -0.03
C GLU A 46 -29.08 1.81 -1.27
N GLU A 47 -30.38 2.06 -1.11
CA GLU A 47 -31.29 2.10 -2.25
C GLU A 47 -30.99 3.34 -3.10
N VAL A 48 -30.95 3.18 -4.43
CA VAL A 48 -30.59 4.27 -5.36
C VAL A 48 -31.45 5.51 -5.14
N ASN A 49 -32.73 5.32 -4.78
CA ASN A 49 -33.69 6.40 -4.57
C ASN A 49 -33.46 7.19 -3.27
N LEU A 50 -32.68 6.64 -2.32
CA LEU A 50 -32.39 7.24 -1.02
C LEU A 50 -31.01 7.94 -0.99
N ILE A 51 -30.20 7.78 -2.05
CA ILE A 51 -28.86 8.39 -2.13
C ILE A 51 -29.00 9.84 -2.59
N ASP A 52 -28.79 10.78 -1.67
CA ASP A 52 -28.71 12.20 -1.99
C ASP A 52 -27.38 12.59 -2.68
N ASP A 53 -27.32 13.81 -3.21
CA ASP A 53 -26.13 14.34 -3.90
C ASP A 53 -24.88 14.39 -3.00
N LYS A 54 -25.06 14.50 -1.69
CA LYS A 54 -23.94 14.53 -0.72
C LYS A 54 -23.39 13.13 -0.46
N LEU A 55 -24.25 12.11 -0.50
CA LEU A 55 -23.95 10.70 -0.27
C LEU A 55 -23.45 10.00 -1.53
N HIS A 56 -23.67 10.55 -2.73
CA HIS A 56 -23.23 9.93 -3.99
C HIS A 56 -21.73 9.54 -4.02
N ARG A 57 -20.85 10.30 -3.34
CA ARG A 57 -19.41 9.98 -3.25
C ARG A 57 -19.08 8.81 -2.30
N ARG A 58 -20.03 8.44 -1.43
CA ARG A 58 -19.87 7.38 -0.43
C ARG A 58 -20.23 6.00 -0.94
N TYR A 59 -20.84 5.89 -2.13
CA TYR A 59 -21.23 4.63 -2.75
C TYR A 59 -20.57 4.47 -4.13
N TYR A 60 -20.36 3.23 -4.56
CA TYR A 60 -19.94 2.95 -5.93
C TYR A 60 -21.00 3.42 -6.93
N THR A 61 -20.56 3.82 -8.12
CA THR A 61 -21.47 4.24 -9.20
C THR A 61 -22.25 3.09 -9.82
N THR A 62 -21.75 1.86 -9.69
CA THR A 62 -22.41 0.64 -10.18
C THR A 62 -23.66 0.34 -9.35
N THR A 63 -24.78 0.17 -10.04
CA THR A 63 -26.06 -0.24 -9.44
C THR A 63 -26.25 -1.75 -9.60
N TYR A 64 -26.82 -2.38 -8.57
CA TYR A 64 -27.18 -3.78 -8.54
C TYR A 64 -28.67 -3.92 -8.23
N THR A 65 -29.30 -4.98 -8.71
CA THR A 65 -30.66 -5.33 -8.33
C THR A 65 -30.58 -6.50 -7.36
N VAL A 66 -31.06 -6.29 -6.13
CA VAL A 66 -31.11 -7.33 -5.09
C VAL A 66 -32.51 -7.34 -4.49
N ARG A 67 -33.18 -8.49 -4.51
CA ARG A 67 -34.58 -8.69 -4.11
C ARG A 67 -35.54 -7.69 -4.75
N GLY A 68 -35.31 -7.37 -6.03
CA GLY A 68 -36.11 -6.41 -6.80
C GLY A 68 -35.87 -4.94 -6.46
N LYS A 69 -34.93 -4.62 -5.56
CA LYS A 69 -34.54 -3.24 -5.24
C LYS A 69 -33.24 -2.85 -5.95
N ALA A 70 -33.22 -1.66 -6.54
CA ALA A 70 -32.01 -1.08 -7.10
C ALA A 70 -31.15 -0.47 -5.97
N VAL A 71 -29.97 -1.02 -5.76
CA VAL A 71 -29.06 -0.64 -4.67
C VAL A 71 -27.66 -0.31 -5.18
N ARG A 72 -26.94 0.52 -4.43
CA ARG A 72 -25.50 0.73 -4.57
C ARG A 72 -24.79 0.27 -3.32
N ILE A 73 -23.50 -0.01 -3.47
CA ILE A 73 -22.67 -0.54 -2.38
C ILE A 73 -21.73 0.56 -1.90
N THR A 74 -21.53 0.63 -0.58
CA THR A 74 -20.63 1.63 0.01
C THR A 74 -19.20 1.51 -0.51
N ASN A 75 -18.56 2.66 -0.73
CA ASN A 75 -17.15 2.80 -1.06
C ASN A 75 -16.29 3.06 0.20
N HIS A 76 -16.88 3.03 1.40
CA HIS A 76 -16.20 3.34 2.65
C HIS A 76 -15.36 2.15 3.19
N TRP A 77 -14.40 1.70 2.38
CA TRP A 77 -13.57 0.54 2.68
C TRP A 77 -12.10 0.94 2.88
N PHE A 78 -11.59 0.70 4.09
CA PHE A 78 -10.19 0.95 4.47
C PHE A 78 -9.48 -0.37 4.85
N PRO A 79 -8.14 -0.40 4.85
CA PRO A 79 -7.38 -1.62 5.15
C PRO A 79 -7.77 -2.31 6.47
N GLU A 80 -8.19 -1.54 7.48
CA GLU A 80 -8.66 -2.06 8.78
C GLU A 80 -9.93 -2.90 8.71
N HIS A 81 -10.78 -2.73 7.69
CA HIS A 81 -12.03 -3.49 7.54
C HIS A 81 -11.82 -4.89 6.94
N HIS A 82 -10.58 -5.23 6.55
CA HIS A 82 -10.29 -6.42 5.79
C HIS A 82 -10.66 -7.72 6.53
N ASP A 83 -10.24 -7.84 7.79
CA ASP A 83 -10.46 -9.05 8.57
C ASP A 83 -11.92 -9.23 8.94
N SER A 84 -12.62 -8.15 9.27
CA SER A 84 -14.05 -8.16 9.57
C SER A 84 -14.88 -8.59 8.36
N PHE A 85 -14.52 -8.10 7.16
CA PHE A 85 -15.17 -8.52 5.92
C PHE A 85 -14.95 -10.01 5.60
N LEU A 86 -13.73 -10.53 5.79
CA LEU A 86 -13.47 -11.96 5.61
C LEU A 86 -14.21 -12.84 6.63
N LYS A 87 -14.26 -12.41 7.90
CA LYS A 87 -15.06 -13.09 8.94
C LYS A 87 -16.53 -13.17 8.56
N TYR A 88 -17.10 -12.08 8.03
CA TYR A 88 -18.47 -12.08 7.55
C TYR A 88 -18.68 -13.11 6.43
N LEU A 89 -17.84 -13.10 5.39
CA LEU A 89 -17.95 -14.04 4.26
C LEU A 89 -17.88 -15.51 4.71
N LEU A 90 -17.00 -15.83 5.67
CA LEU A 90 -16.90 -17.17 6.24
C LEU A 90 -18.13 -17.53 7.08
N SER A 91 -18.59 -16.61 7.93
CA SER A 91 -19.73 -16.84 8.82
C SER A 91 -21.03 -17.13 8.06
N LYS A 92 -21.23 -16.44 6.93
CA LYS A 92 -22.38 -16.64 6.04
C LYS A 92 -22.13 -17.72 4.98
N LYS A 93 -20.99 -18.44 5.05
CA LYS A 93 -20.59 -19.50 4.12
C LYS A 93 -20.56 -19.07 2.64
N ILE A 94 -20.34 -17.77 2.39
CA ILE A 94 -20.18 -17.19 1.05
C ILE A 94 -18.81 -17.60 0.47
N ILE A 95 -17.84 -17.76 1.36
CA ILE A 95 -16.55 -18.40 1.08
C ILE A 95 -16.33 -19.53 2.09
N ASN A 96 -15.50 -20.50 1.73
CA ASN A 96 -15.08 -21.58 2.61
C ASN A 96 -13.60 -21.42 3.03
N TYR A 97 -13.12 -22.29 3.93
CA TYR A 97 -11.73 -22.27 4.38
C TYR A 97 -10.72 -22.51 3.26
N LYS A 98 -11.05 -23.29 2.22
CA LYS A 98 -10.19 -23.47 1.05
C LYS A 98 -10.11 -22.19 0.20
N ASP A 99 -11.21 -21.46 0.05
CA ASP A 99 -11.23 -20.15 -0.62
C ASP A 99 -10.40 -19.13 0.17
N LEU A 100 -10.49 -19.16 1.50
CA LEU A 100 -9.67 -18.32 2.38
C LEU A 100 -8.18 -18.68 2.28
N GLU A 101 -7.84 -19.96 2.27
CA GLU A 101 -6.49 -20.45 2.02
C GLU A 101 -5.99 -20.04 0.63
N GLN A 102 -6.83 -20.08 -0.40
CA GLN A 102 -6.49 -19.58 -1.73
C GLN A 102 -6.34 -18.06 -1.77
N LEU A 103 -7.14 -17.31 -1.02
CA LEU A 103 -7.01 -15.84 -0.90
C LEU A 103 -5.74 -15.46 -0.14
N ASN A 104 -5.41 -16.22 0.91
CA ASN A 104 -4.19 -16.05 1.72
C ASN A 104 -2.95 -16.55 0.98
N ALA A 105 -3.05 -17.65 0.23
CA ALA A 105 -2.02 -18.15 -0.66
C ALA A 105 -1.82 -17.19 -1.82
N ASN A 106 -2.88 -16.62 -2.41
CA ASN A 106 -2.79 -15.52 -3.38
C ASN A 106 -2.28 -14.21 -2.76
N GLU A 107 -2.37 -14.02 -1.43
CA GLU A 107 -1.78 -12.89 -0.73
C GLU A 107 -0.30 -13.09 -0.41
N GLN A 108 0.06 -14.29 0.01
CA GLN A 108 1.44 -14.70 0.21
C GLN A 108 2.14 -14.78 -1.14
N GLU A 109 1.49 -15.30 -2.18
CA GLU A 109 1.88 -15.18 -3.57
C GLU A 109 1.80 -13.71 -4.01
N THR A 110 0.83 -12.84 -3.79
CA THR A 110 1.01 -11.42 -4.20
C THR A 110 2.11 -10.66 -3.42
N LYS A 111 2.51 -11.17 -2.24
CA LYS A 111 3.70 -10.74 -1.50
C LYS A 111 4.99 -11.48 -1.94
N HIS A 112 4.91 -12.59 -2.70
CA HIS A 112 6.02 -13.48 -3.09
C HIS A 112 6.04 -13.95 -4.57
N CYS A 113 5.12 -13.46 -5.38
CA CYS A 113 4.83 -13.71 -6.79
C CYS A 113 4.56 -12.31 -7.39
N ILE A 114 5.58 -11.76 -8.03
CA ILE A 114 5.68 -11.80 -9.48
C ILE A 114 4.52 -10.99 -10.05
N ARG A 115 4.78 -9.71 -10.34
CA ARG A 115 4.12 -8.96 -11.42
C ARG A 115 3.80 -9.99 -12.51
N ASN A 116 2.53 -10.22 -12.86
CA ASN A 116 2.13 -11.09 -13.98
C ASN A 116 3.25 -11.02 -15.02
N PRO A 117 3.97 -12.12 -15.33
CA PRO A 117 4.97 -12.03 -16.37
C PRO A 117 4.19 -11.51 -17.55
N ARG A 118 4.48 -10.25 -17.95
CA ARG A 118 3.87 -9.68 -19.14
C ARG A 118 4.07 -10.77 -20.18
N LYS A 119 3.04 -11.20 -20.91
CA LYS A 119 3.29 -12.03 -22.10
C LYS A 119 4.43 -11.30 -22.84
N ASN A 120 5.62 -11.90 -22.90
CA ASN A 120 6.93 -11.30 -23.27
C ASN A 120 7.88 -10.72 -22.17
N THR A 121 7.81 -11.10 -20.89
CA THR A 121 8.94 -10.83 -19.96
C THR A 121 10.08 -11.80 -20.22
N ARG A 122 11.23 -11.27 -20.64
CA ARG A 122 12.49 -12.02 -20.75
C ARG A 122 12.76 -12.75 -19.42
N TYR A 123 12.94 -14.08 -19.47
CA TYR A 123 13.27 -14.89 -18.29
C TYR A 123 14.49 -14.30 -17.56
N LYS A 124 14.37 -14.07 -16.25
CA LYS A 124 15.38 -13.41 -15.41
C LYS A 124 15.86 -12.03 -15.89
N GLY A 125 15.07 -11.32 -16.70
CA GLY A 125 15.39 -9.95 -17.10
C GLY A 125 15.24 -8.94 -15.96
N ASN A 126 16.07 -7.90 -15.96
CA ASN A 126 15.94 -6.79 -15.02
C ASN A 126 14.64 -6.02 -15.28
N ALA A 127 13.77 -5.95 -14.28
CA ALA A 127 12.53 -5.20 -14.43
C ALA A 127 12.81 -3.68 -14.38
N ILE A 128 12.34 -2.95 -15.39
CA ILE A 128 12.54 -1.49 -15.50
C ILE A 128 12.11 -0.71 -14.25
N GLY A 129 11.08 -1.19 -13.54
CA GLY A 129 10.63 -0.59 -12.29
C GLY A 129 11.69 -0.59 -11.19
N ASN A 130 12.70 -1.47 -11.25
CA ASN A 130 13.84 -1.40 -10.32
C ASN A 130 14.68 -0.15 -10.58
N SER A 131 14.96 0.16 -11.85
CA SER A 131 15.66 1.38 -12.25
C SER A 131 14.84 2.63 -11.91
N SER A 132 13.53 2.61 -12.17
CA SER A 132 12.64 3.72 -11.79
C SER A 132 12.62 3.93 -10.26
N ASN A 133 12.57 2.85 -9.46
CA ASN A 133 12.68 2.94 -8.00
C ASN A 133 14.03 3.47 -7.53
N LEU A 134 15.12 3.11 -8.23
CA LEU A 134 16.45 3.65 -7.93
C LEU A 134 16.52 5.16 -8.19
N LEU A 135 15.89 5.65 -9.27
CA LEU A 135 15.79 7.09 -9.53
C LEU A 135 15.02 7.80 -8.42
N VAL A 136 13.85 7.29 -8.03
CA VAL A 136 13.07 7.87 -6.92
C VAL A 136 13.88 7.92 -5.63
N ARG A 137 14.60 6.84 -5.29
CA ARG A 137 15.47 6.82 -4.12
C ARG A 137 16.63 7.80 -4.23
N ASN A 138 17.22 7.94 -5.41
CA ASN A 138 18.29 8.90 -5.64
C ASN A 138 17.78 10.33 -5.42
N ILE A 139 16.63 10.70 -5.99
CA ILE A 139 16.02 12.02 -5.80
C ILE A 139 15.78 12.29 -4.31
N LEU A 140 15.07 11.40 -3.61
CA LEU A 140 14.76 11.56 -2.19
C LEU A 140 16.00 11.47 -1.26
N SER A 141 17.11 10.90 -1.75
CA SER A 141 18.36 10.86 -0.98
C SER A 141 19.22 12.11 -1.17
N ASN A 142 18.98 12.89 -2.22
CA ASN A 142 19.74 14.09 -2.56
C ASN A 142 18.86 15.35 -2.55
N LEU A 143 17.67 15.27 -1.95
CA LEU A 143 16.74 16.38 -1.89
C LEU A 143 17.17 17.37 -0.80
N GLY A 144 17.40 18.63 -1.18
CA GLY A 144 17.89 19.68 -0.27
C GLY A 144 19.42 19.80 -0.28
N LEU A 145 19.94 20.61 0.65
CA LEU A 145 21.38 20.94 0.73
C LEU A 145 22.07 20.32 1.96
N GLU A 146 21.34 19.58 2.77
CA GLU A 146 21.86 18.97 3.99
C GLU A 146 22.88 17.88 3.67
N GLN A 147 23.97 17.87 4.43
CA GLN A 147 24.97 16.81 4.38
C GLN A 147 24.84 15.96 5.64
N PHE A 148 24.66 14.66 5.48
CA PHE A 148 24.69 13.70 6.57
C PHE A 148 26.03 12.95 6.53
N ASN A 149 26.85 13.11 7.57
CA ASN A 149 28.18 12.51 7.63
C ASN A 149 28.32 11.46 8.76
N LYS A 150 29.53 10.92 8.90
CA LYS A 150 29.82 9.88 9.91
C LYS A 150 29.62 10.36 11.35
N ASP A 151 29.90 11.63 11.64
CA ASP A 151 29.75 12.18 12.98
C ASP A 151 28.27 12.36 13.32
N ASP A 152 27.45 12.74 12.35
CA ASP A 152 25.99 12.79 12.52
C ASP A 152 25.44 11.40 12.85
N TRP A 153 25.94 10.36 12.16
CA TRP A 153 25.59 8.99 12.48
C TRP A 153 25.99 8.58 13.90
N LEU A 154 27.19 8.95 14.37
CA LEU A 154 27.61 8.69 15.75
C LEU A 154 26.73 9.42 16.76
N LYS A 155 26.35 10.68 16.49
CA LYS A 155 25.43 11.46 17.32
C LYS A 155 24.03 10.84 17.34
N THR A 156 23.52 10.38 16.20
CA THR A 156 22.26 9.65 16.10
C THR A 156 22.29 8.38 16.95
N LYS A 157 23.32 7.53 16.81
CA LYS A 157 23.42 6.34 17.68
C LYS A 157 23.47 6.71 19.16
N LYS A 158 24.21 7.76 19.53
CA LYS A 158 24.30 8.22 20.92
C LYS A 158 22.94 8.71 21.44
N TYR A 159 22.14 9.38 20.62
CA TYR A 159 20.77 9.81 20.96
C TYR A 159 19.88 8.62 21.35
N PHE A 160 20.00 7.50 20.63
CA PHE A 160 19.24 6.28 20.93
C PHE A 160 19.98 5.32 21.88
N ASP A 161 20.86 5.82 22.75
CA ASP A 161 21.68 5.04 23.71
C ASP A 161 22.40 3.83 23.06
N ASN A 162 22.94 4.02 21.85
CA ASN A 162 23.55 2.97 21.04
C ASN A 162 22.67 1.70 20.98
N SER A 163 21.36 1.89 20.82
CA SER A 163 20.36 0.85 20.78
C SER A 163 19.48 1.00 19.54
N CYS A 164 18.85 -0.09 19.14
CA CYS A 164 17.84 -0.10 18.09
C CYS A 164 16.65 0.77 18.52
N ALA A 165 16.29 1.77 17.72
CA ALA A 165 15.16 2.67 17.96
C ALA A 165 13.83 1.91 18.11
N TYR A 166 13.74 0.68 17.60
CA TYR A 166 12.54 -0.14 17.63
C TYR A 166 12.48 -1.09 18.82
N CYS A 167 13.49 -1.95 19.00
CA CYS A 167 13.46 -3.00 20.02
C CYS A 167 14.37 -2.75 21.22
N GLY A 168 15.25 -1.74 21.17
CA GLY A 168 16.24 -1.46 22.22
C GLY A 168 17.47 -2.37 22.19
N ASN A 169 17.58 -3.35 21.26
CA ASN A 169 18.78 -4.18 21.17
C ASN A 169 19.99 -3.37 20.70
N LYS A 170 21.17 -3.62 21.29
CA LYS A 170 22.43 -2.92 20.97
C LYS A 170 23.26 -3.60 19.86
N ASP A 171 22.92 -4.83 19.48
CA ASP A 171 23.71 -5.60 18.51
C ASP A 171 23.54 -5.15 17.07
N SER A 172 24.67 -5.00 16.36
CA SER A 172 24.74 -4.84 14.90
C SER A 172 23.80 -3.75 14.35
N LEU A 173 23.87 -2.56 14.93
CA LEU A 173 23.07 -1.42 14.50
C LEU A 173 23.45 -1.00 13.08
N ILE A 174 22.43 -0.96 12.22
CA ILE A 174 22.50 -0.42 10.88
C ILE A 174 21.69 0.87 10.79
N MET A 175 22.04 1.67 9.79
CA MET A 175 21.29 2.85 9.43
C MET A 175 19.97 2.44 8.78
N GLU A 176 18.88 3.04 9.21
CA GLU A 176 17.55 2.73 8.73
C GLU A 176 16.70 4.01 8.63
N HIS A 177 15.72 4.00 7.73
CA HIS A 177 14.82 5.13 7.50
C HIS A 177 13.48 4.90 8.20
N ALA A 178 13.21 5.67 9.25
CA ALA A 178 11.96 5.61 10.00
C ALA A 178 10.73 5.75 9.07
N ILE A 179 10.84 6.63 8.08
CA ILE A 179 9.95 6.74 6.92
C ILE A 179 10.67 6.21 5.68
N PRO A 180 10.18 5.12 5.06
CA PRO A 180 10.83 4.52 3.90
C PRO A 180 10.98 5.46 2.70
N ILE A 181 12.12 5.35 2.02
CA ILE A 181 12.42 6.10 0.79
C ILE A 181 11.73 5.43 -0.42
N ASN A 182 10.52 5.90 -0.73
CA ASN A 182 9.74 5.48 -1.90
C ASN A 182 8.74 6.57 -2.32
N LYS A 183 8.07 6.35 -3.46
CA LYS A 183 7.10 7.31 -4.04
C LYS A 183 5.75 7.42 -3.31
N GLU A 184 5.47 6.51 -2.38
CA GLU A 184 4.20 6.48 -1.64
C GLU A 184 4.32 7.25 -0.31
N LEU A 185 5.36 6.94 0.48
CA LEU A 185 5.61 7.48 1.83
C LEU A 185 6.58 8.67 1.85
N LEU A 186 7.27 8.94 0.73
CA LEU A 186 8.09 10.13 0.52
C LEU A 186 9.19 10.37 1.58
N GLY A 187 9.71 9.32 2.22
CA GLY A 187 10.81 9.45 3.18
C GLY A 187 12.10 9.89 2.49
N GLU A 188 12.86 10.76 3.16
CA GLU A 188 14.12 11.31 2.64
C GLU A 188 15.34 10.71 3.35
N HIS A 189 16.50 10.71 2.71
CA HIS A 189 17.76 10.40 3.38
C HIS A 189 18.27 11.61 4.17
N LYS A 190 17.57 11.96 5.25
CA LYS A 190 17.89 13.14 6.08
C LYS A 190 18.05 12.79 7.54
N LEU A 191 18.78 13.66 8.24
CA LEU A 191 18.84 13.62 9.70
C LEU A 191 17.42 13.79 10.26
N GLY A 192 17.09 13.10 11.35
CA GLY A 192 15.70 12.98 11.83
C GLY A 192 14.95 11.80 11.22
N ASN A 193 15.09 11.52 9.92
CA ASN A 193 14.53 10.29 9.34
C ASN A 193 15.44 9.06 9.52
N ILE A 194 16.75 9.29 9.68
CA ILE A 194 17.74 8.24 9.92
C ILE A 194 17.76 7.84 11.39
N VAL A 195 17.50 6.56 11.68
CA VAL A 195 17.51 5.96 13.01
C VAL A 195 18.37 4.68 13.05
N PRO A 196 18.88 4.29 14.23
CA PRO A 196 19.54 3.00 14.39
C PRO A 196 18.53 1.86 14.48
N SER A 197 18.77 0.80 13.71
CA SER A 197 17.95 -0.40 13.73
C SER A 197 18.82 -1.65 13.78
N CYS A 198 18.38 -2.68 14.49
CA CYS A 198 18.99 -4.00 14.35
C CYS A 198 18.51 -4.66 13.05
N LYS A 199 19.30 -5.59 12.49
CA LYS A 199 18.96 -6.28 11.23
C LYS A 199 17.57 -6.93 11.26
N LYS A 200 17.18 -7.54 12.39
CA LYS A 200 15.88 -8.19 12.57
C LYS A 200 14.72 -7.19 12.42
N CYS A 201 14.80 -6.04 13.09
CA CYS A 201 13.77 -5.01 13.01
C CYS A 201 13.72 -4.36 11.63
N ASN A 202 14.86 -4.05 11.01
CA ASN A 202 14.92 -3.52 9.65
C ASN A 202 14.20 -4.43 8.64
N VAL A 203 14.50 -5.74 8.68
CA VAL A 203 13.84 -6.73 7.80
C VAL A 203 12.34 -6.82 8.11
N LYS A 204 11.95 -6.86 9.40
CA LYS A 204 10.54 -6.97 9.80
C LYS A 204 9.71 -5.73 9.44
N LYS A 205 10.31 -4.53 9.54
CA LYS A 205 9.67 -3.25 9.18
C LYS A 205 9.47 -3.15 7.68
N GLY A 206 10.50 -3.47 6.89
CA GLY A 206 10.45 -3.38 5.43
C GLY A 206 10.02 -1.99 4.96
N ASN A 207 8.97 -1.92 4.15
CA ASN A 207 8.44 -0.66 3.59
C ASN A 207 7.36 0.00 4.46
N LYS A 208 7.21 -0.39 5.72
CA LYS A 208 6.28 0.28 6.65
C LYS A 208 6.92 1.53 7.24
N ARG A 209 6.09 2.54 7.52
CA ARG A 209 6.47 3.67 8.37
C ARG A 209 6.69 3.18 9.81
N PHE A 210 7.55 3.84 10.57
CA PHE A 210 7.92 3.40 11.92
C PHE A 210 6.72 3.25 12.87
N ASP A 211 5.74 4.14 12.77
CA ASP A 211 4.55 4.18 13.61
C ASP A 211 3.44 3.22 13.14
N ASN A 212 3.50 2.76 11.89
CA ASN A 212 2.72 1.61 11.42
C ASN A 212 3.39 0.27 11.73
N PHE A 213 4.63 0.30 12.24
CA PHE A 213 5.41 -0.88 12.59
C PHE A 213 5.48 -1.14 14.10
N LEU A 214 5.48 -0.07 14.90
CA LEU A 214 5.51 -0.12 16.35
C LEU A 214 4.09 -0.07 16.93
N ASP A 215 3.87 -0.81 18.02
CA ASP A 215 2.67 -0.69 18.85
C ASP A 215 2.95 0.11 20.15
N ASP A 216 4.23 0.41 20.43
CA ASP A 216 4.68 1.10 21.64
C ASP A 216 4.65 2.62 21.44
N ASN A 217 3.61 3.26 21.96
CA ASN A 217 3.43 4.72 21.88
C ASN A 217 4.60 5.52 22.43
N LYS A 218 5.33 5.04 23.44
CA LYS A 218 6.48 5.77 24.00
C LYS A 218 7.62 5.82 23.00
N LYS A 219 7.86 4.73 22.28
CA LYS A 219 8.89 4.67 21.23
C LYS A 219 8.52 5.45 19.99
N ILE A 220 7.24 5.40 19.61
CA ILE A 220 6.71 6.24 18.51
C ILE A 220 6.97 7.71 18.84
N GLU A 221 6.62 8.15 20.05
CA GLU A 221 6.82 9.53 20.45
C GLU A 221 8.30 9.91 20.57
N TYR A 222 9.14 9.01 21.05
CA TYR A 222 10.59 9.24 21.09
C TYR A 222 11.21 9.45 19.69
N ILE A 223 10.76 8.68 18.69
CA ILE A 223 11.20 8.87 17.30
C ILE A 223 10.66 10.18 16.73
N ARG A 224 9.43 10.59 17.06
CA ARG A 224 8.88 11.89 16.65
C ARG A 224 9.64 13.05 17.26
N GLN A 225 9.93 13.00 18.56
CA GLN A 225 10.76 14.00 19.23
C GLN A 225 12.14 14.11 18.56
N TYR A 226 12.77 12.98 18.22
CA TYR A 226 14.02 12.98 17.47
C TYR A 226 13.89 13.65 16.10
N MET A 227 12.80 13.40 15.36
CA MET A 227 12.53 14.08 14.09
C MET A 227 12.44 15.60 14.30
N ASP A 228 11.66 16.04 15.29
CA ASP A 228 11.46 17.46 15.61
C ASP A 228 12.76 18.14 16.03
N GLU A 229 13.56 17.53 16.90
CA GLU A 229 14.86 18.04 17.33
C GLU A 229 15.88 18.17 16.19
N LYS A 230 15.69 17.42 15.09
CA LYS A 230 16.50 17.51 13.87
C LYS A 230 15.88 18.39 12.81
N ASN A 231 14.79 19.09 13.14
CA ASN A 231 13.99 19.91 12.22
C ASN A 231 13.51 19.12 10.99
N TYR A 232 13.28 17.81 11.16
CA TYR A 232 12.81 16.95 10.09
C TYR A 232 11.28 16.88 10.09
N VAL A 233 10.67 17.54 9.11
CA VAL A 233 9.23 17.41 8.85
C VAL A 233 9.06 16.48 7.64
N PRO A 234 8.43 15.31 7.81
CA PRO A 234 8.16 14.42 6.69
C PRO A 234 7.37 15.11 5.59
N LEU A 235 7.72 14.84 4.32
CA LEU A 235 6.96 15.36 3.17
C LEU A 235 5.49 14.90 3.18
N GLY A 236 5.17 13.82 3.88
CA GLY A 236 3.80 13.40 4.17
C GLY A 236 2.97 13.14 2.91
N ASP A 237 1.78 13.73 2.83
CA ASP A 237 0.86 13.63 1.69
C ASP A 237 1.03 14.75 0.66
N ASN A 238 2.25 15.26 0.49
CA ASN A 238 2.52 16.29 -0.52
C ASN A 238 2.25 15.77 -1.94
N GLU A 239 1.07 16.11 -2.46
CA GLU A 239 0.57 15.68 -3.77
C GLU A 239 1.45 16.15 -4.91
N GLN A 240 2.04 17.34 -4.80
CA GLN A 240 2.95 17.88 -5.82
C GLN A 240 4.24 17.06 -5.90
N VAL A 241 4.86 16.75 -4.76
CA VAL A 241 6.05 15.89 -4.72
C VAL A 241 5.73 14.51 -5.27
N ARG A 242 4.59 13.93 -4.88
CA ARG A 242 4.13 12.64 -5.38
C ARG A 242 3.96 12.64 -6.90
N ALA A 243 3.34 13.67 -7.46
CA ALA A 243 3.19 13.84 -8.90
C ALA A 243 4.54 13.96 -9.61
N ILE A 244 5.49 14.74 -9.07
CA ILE A 244 6.84 14.88 -9.61
C ILE A 244 7.59 13.54 -9.62
N LEU A 245 7.52 12.78 -8.53
CA LEU A 245 8.17 11.48 -8.46
C LEU A 245 7.51 10.43 -9.37
N GLU A 246 6.20 10.51 -9.59
CA GLU A 246 5.52 9.64 -10.56
C GLU A 246 5.98 9.97 -11.99
N MET A 247 6.07 11.25 -12.35
CA MET A 247 6.63 11.67 -13.65
C MET A 247 8.05 11.13 -13.85
N ALA A 248 8.95 11.33 -12.88
CA ALA A 248 10.31 10.81 -12.94
C ALA A 248 10.34 9.27 -13.06
N TYR A 249 9.45 8.57 -12.33
CA TYR A 249 9.32 7.12 -12.39
C TYR A 249 8.92 6.63 -13.80
N GLU A 250 7.99 7.33 -14.45
CA GLU A 250 7.50 7.05 -15.81
C GLU A 250 8.53 7.38 -16.89
N GLU A 251 9.26 8.50 -16.77
CA GLU A 251 10.29 8.93 -17.72
C GLU A 251 11.37 7.87 -17.93
N VAL A 252 11.82 7.21 -16.85
CA VAL A 252 12.77 6.09 -16.94
C VAL A 252 12.20 4.95 -17.80
N SER A 253 10.92 4.66 -17.67
CA SER A 253 10.27 3.64 -18.49
C SER A 253 10.14 4.08 -19.95
N ILE A 254 9.89 5.36 -20.22
CA ILE A 254 9.77 5.90 -21.58
C ILE A 254 11.13 5.84 -22.28
N VAL A 255 12.19 6.30 -21.61
CA VAL A 255 13.56 6.27 -22.13
C VAL A 255 13.97 4.84 -22.47
N SER A 256 13.72 3.89 -21.57
CA SER A 256 14.04 2.47 -21.83
C SER A 256 13.28 1.93 -23.04
N LYS A 257 11.97 2.19 -23.15
CA LYS A 257 11.16 1.76 -24.31
C LYS A 257 11.66 2.37 -25.62
N ARG A 258 12.01 3.65 -25.62
CA ARG A 258 12.55 4.37 -26.79
C ARG A 258 13.80 3.70 -27.33
N TYR A 259 14.79 3.46 -26.47
CA TYR A 259 16.05 2.84 -26.92
C TYR A 259 15.88 1.36 -27.33
N ILE A 260 15.00 0.61 -26.66
CA ILE A 260 14.63 -0.75 -27.10
C ILE A 260 14.04 -0.71 -28.53
N ALA A 261 13.12 0.22 -28.81
CA ALA A 261 12.51 0.37 -30.13
C ALA A 261 13.53 0.74 -31.21
N ILE A 262 14.45 1.68 -30.92
CA ILE A 262 15.53 2.06 -31.83
C ILE A 262 16.40 0.84 -32.17
N LEU A 263 16.83 0.09 -31.15
CA LEU A 263 17.70 -1.08 -31.35
C LEU A 263 16.99 -2.20 -32.12
N ASN A 264 15.72 -2.48 -31.82
CA ASN A 264 14.94 -3.46 -32.57
C ASN A 264 14.79 -3.05 -34.04
N GLY A 265 14.56 -1.76 -34.31
CA GLY A 265 14.43 -1.23 -35.67
C GLY A 265 15.71 -1.36 -36.53
N LEU A 266 16.89 -1.40 -35.91
CA LEU A 266 18.15 -1.65 -36.62
C LEU A 266 18.27 -3.12 -37.06
N SER A 267 17.79 -4.07 -36.25
CA SER A 267 17.86 -5.50 -36.58
C SER A 267 16.99 -5.89 -37.78
N TYR A 268 15.84 -5.24 -38.00
CA TYR A 268 14.98 -5.52 -39.15
C TYR A 268 15.61 -5.07 -40.48
N LYS A 269 16.29 -3.92 -40.50
CA LYS A 269 16.97 -3.39 -41.71
C LYS A 269 18.18 -4.22 -42.15
N GLN A 270 18.76 -5.01 -41.25
CA GLN A 270 19.87 -5.92 -41.59
C GLN A 270 19.38 -7.22 -42.22
N GLN A 271 18.15 -7.66 -41.90
CA GLN A 271 17.57 -8.88 -42.44
C GLN A 271 17.00 -8.69 -43.86
N GLU A 272 16.55 -7.48 -44.21
CA GLU A 272 16.06 -7.15 -45.56
C GLU A 272 17.19 -6.95 -46.60
N ASN A 273 18.44 -6.83 -46.15
CA ASN A 273 19.63 -6.63 -47.01
C ASN A 273 20.50 -7.89 -47.18
N THR A 274 20.00 -9.06 -46.77
CA THR A 274 20.59 -10.40 -46.96
C THR A 274 19.60 -11.29 -47.66
#